data_AF-A0A3N5GUW8-F1
#
_entry.id   AF-A0A3N5GUW8-F1
#
_cell.length_a   1.000
_cell.length_b   1.000
_cell.length_c   1.000
_cell.angle_alpha   90.00
_cell.angle_beta   90.00
_cell.angle_gamma   90.00
#
_symmetry.space_group_name_H-M   'P 1'
#
loop_
_entity.id
_entity.type
_entity.pdbx_description
1 polymer ?
#
loop_
_entity_poly.entity_id
_entity_poly.type
_entity_poly.pdbx_seq_one_letter_code
_entity_poly.pdbx_strand_id
1 'polypeptide(L)' 'MAGSGEVADGSATVDVVVLLAALLEELPVSRAVRVAERATGLPHRALYRMALDSAKGRERP' A
#
# COMPACT_ATOMS: atom_id res chain seq x y z
N MET A 1 -14.77 18.10 32.68
CA MET A 1 -14.81 17.75 31.24
C MET A 1 -13.76 18.58 30.54
N ALA A 2 -12.60 18.00 30.23
CA ALA A 2 -11.60 18.62 29.37
C ALA A 2 -11.32 17.60 28.26
N GLY A 3 -11.86 17.86 27.08
CA GLY A 3 -11.59 17.07 25.89
C GLY A 3 -10.14 17.33 25.48
N SER A 4 -9.28 16.35 25.70
CA SER A 4 -7.93 16.34 25.15
C SER A 4 -8.08 16.14 23.65
N GLY A 5 -8.03 17.26 22.92
CA GLY A 5 -7.93 17.25 21.46
C GLY A 5 -6.54 16.83 21.06
N GLU A 6 -6.26 15.54 21.18
CA GLU A 6 -5.13 14.91 20.47
C GLU A 6 -5.50 14.85 18.99
N VAL A 7 -5.31 15.97 18.30
CA VAL A 7 -5.04 15.93 16.87
C VAL A 7 -3.66 15.30 16.72
N ALA A 8 -3.63 13.97 16.75
CA ALA A 8 -2.50 13.21 16.27
C ALA A 8 -2.25 13.72 14.86
N ASP A 9 -1.09 14.36 14.67
CA ASP A 9 -0.58 14.78 13.37
C ASP A 9 -0.36 13.50 12.56
N GLY A 10 -1.47 13.05 11.96
CA GLY A 10 -1.67 11.75 11.36
C GLY A 10 -1.05 11.69 9.99
N SER A 11 0.24 12.02 9.90
CA SER A 11 1.06 11.58 8.77
C SER A 11 1.26 10.08 8.94
N ALA A 12 0.19 9.32 8.69
CA ALA A 12 0.25 7.87 8.57
C ALA A 12 1.19 7.61 7.39
N THR A 13 2.44 7.29 7.69
CA THR A 13 3.41 6.83 6.70
C THR A 13 2.87 5.50 6.18
N VAL A 14 2.19 5.56 5.04
CA VAL A 14 1.63 4.36 4.40
C VAL A 14 2.80 3.50 3.95
N ASP A 15 2.98 2.35 4.61
CA ASP A 15 3.90 1.34 4.13
C ASP A 15 3.32 0.73 2.86
N VAL A 16 3.92 1.12 1.74
CA VAL A 16 3.50 0.76 0.39
C VAL A 16 3.58 -0.74 0.16
N VAL A 17 4.53 -1.43 0.79
CA VAL A 17 4.71 -2.87 0.65
C VAL A 17 3.56 -3.61 1.35
N VAL A 18 3.25 -3.20 2.58
CA VAL A 18 2.11 -3.75 3.34
C VAL A 18 0.79 -3.48 2.63
N LEU A 19 0.61 -2.25 2.12
CA LEU A 19 -0.57 -1.89 1.34
C LEU A 19 -0.72 -2.75 0.09
N LEU A 20 0.35 -2.91 -0.71
CA LEU A 20 0.32 -3.72 -1.92
C LEU A 20 0.04 -5.19 -1.61
N ALA A 21 0.63 -5.74 -0.54
CA ALA A 21 0.38 -7.12 -0.12
C ALA A 21 -1.10 -7.36 0.21
N ALA A 22 -1.71 -6.47 0.99
CA ALA A 22 -3.14 -6.54 1.32
C ALA A 22 -4.02 -6.43 0.07
N LEU A 23 -3.73 -5.48 -0.83
CA LEU A 23 -4.49 -5.32 -2.07
C LEU A 23 -4.38 -6.54 -3.00
N LEU A 24 -3.23 -7.21 -3.03
CA LEU A 24 -2.98 -8.40 -3.86
C LEU A 24 -3.70 -9.66 -3.34
N GLU A 25 -4.24 -9.65 -2.12
CA GLU A 25 -5.09 -10.74 -1.62
C GLU A 25 -6.49 -10.71 -2.23
N GLU A 26 -6.98 -9.52 -2.59
CA GLU A 26 -8.34 -9.34 -3.09
C GLU A 26 -8.41 -8.95 -4.57
N LEU A 27 -7.31 -8.39 -5.13
CA LEU A 27 -7.29 -7.80 -6.45
C LEU A 27 -6.13 -8.32 -7.32
N PRO A 28 -6.31 -8.36 -8.66
CA PRO A 28 -5.20 -8.61 -9.57
C PRO A 28 -4.20 -7.45 -9.53
N VAL A 29 -2.93 -7.75 -9.85
CA VAL A 29 -1.78 -6.81 -9.81
C VAL A 29 -2.10 -5.45 -10.42
N SER A 30 -2.69 -5.42 -11.62
CA SER A 30 -2.99 -4.15 -12.31
C SER A 30 -4.01 -3.27 -11.58
N ARG A 31 -4.94 -3.86 -10.80
CA ARG A 31 -5.89 -3.10 -9.97
C ARG A 31 -5.25 -2.67 -8.65
N ALA A 32 -4.52 -3.57 -7.98
CA ALA A 32 -3.79 -3.25 -6.76
C ALA A 32 -2.84 -2.06 -6.95
N VAL A 33 -2.08 -2.05 -8.05
CA VAL A 33 -1.14 -0.96 -8.38
C VAL A 33 -1.85 0.38 -8.60
N ARG A 34 -3.01 0.40 -9.27
CA ARG A 34 -3.79 1.64 -9.48
C ARG A 34 -4.35 2.19 -8.17
N VAL A 35 -4.77 1.32 -7.26
CA VAL A 35 -5.25 1.74 -5.93
C VAL A 35 -4.09 2.30 -5.11
N ALA A 36 -2.95 1.61 -5.09
CA ALA A 36 -1.75 2.09 -4.40
C ALA A 36 -1.24 3.42 -4.98
N GLU A 37 -1.30 3.61 -6.30
CA GLU A 37 -0.94 4.87 -6.97
C GLU A 37 -1.80 6.04 -6.48
N ARG A 38 -3.12 5.83 -6.37
CA ARG A 38 -4.03 6.85 -5.84
C ARG A 38 -3.83 7.12 -4.36
N ALA A 39 -3.49 6.10 -3.58
CA ALA A 39 -3.32 6.22 -2.13
C ALA A 39 -1.97 6.85 -1.74
N THR A 40 -0.91 6.62 -2.53
CA THR A 40 0.47 6.97 -2.17
C THR A 40 1.07 8.06 -3.06
N GLY A 41 0.49 8.32 -4.24
CA GLY A 41 1.05 9.24 -5.23
C GLY A 41 2.34 8.74 -5.90
N LEU A 42 2.77 7.50 -5.63
CA LEU A 42 4.01 6.96 -6.18
C LEU A 42 3.88 6.60 -7.66
N PRO A 43 5.00 6.62 -8.42
CA PRO A 43 4.97 6.27 -9.83
C PRO A 43 4.46 4.84 -10.07
N HIS A 44 3.51 4.70 -11.00
CA HIS A 44 2.94 3.41 -11.40
C HIS A 44 3.99 2.33 -11.65
N ARG A 45 5.08 2.66 -12.37
CA ARG A 45 6.15 1.72 -12.71
C ARG A 45 6.88 1.19 -11.46
N ALA A 46 7.06 2.03 -10.45
CA ALA A 46 7.69 1.62 -9.19
C ALA A 46 6.78 0.68 -8.41
N LEU A 47 5.49 1.04 -8.28
CA LEU A 47 4.46 0.23 -7.64
C LEU A 47 4.28 -1.13 -8.33
N TYR A 48 4.30 -1.15 -9.67
CA TYR A 48 4.19 -2.39 -10.43
C TYR A 48 5.36 -3.34 -10.18
N ARG A 49 6.59 -2.83 -10.09
CA ARG A 49 7.77 -3.63 -9.74
C ARG A 49 7.65 -4.22 -8.34
N MET A 50 7.30 -3.39 -7.35
CA MET A 50 7.11 -3.84 -5.96
C MET A 50 6.00 -4.89 -5.83
N ALA A 51 4.90 -4.73 -6.58
CA ALA A 51 3.81 -5.70 -6.61
C ALA A 51 4.25 -7.04 -7.22
N LEU A 52 5.04 -7.03 -8.30
CA LEU A 52 5.59 -8.25 -8.90
C LEU A 52 6.57 -8.96 -7.97
N ASP A 53 7.44 -8.21 -7.29
CA ASP A 53 8.40 -8.79 -6.34
C ASP A 53 7.67 -9.39 -5.12
N SER A 54 6.61 -8.72 -4.66
CA SER A 54 5.74 -9.24 -3.59
C SER A 54 4.98 -10.50 -4.02
N ALA A 55 4.47 -10.54 -5.25
CA ALA A 55 3.79 -11.72 -5.80
C ALA A 55 4.74 -12.92 -5.96
N LYS A 56 5.95 -12.69 -6.48
CA LYS A 56 7.00 -13.74 -6.61
C LYS A 56 7.48 -14.24 -5.25
N GLY A 57 7.56 -13.36 -4.24
CA GLY A 57 7.91 -13.72 -2.88
C GLY A 57 6.91 -14.68 -2.24
N ARG A 58 5.61 -14.57 -2.57
CA ARG A 58 4.56 -15.50 -2.10
C ARG A 58 4.65 -16.90 -2.73
N GLU A 59 5.25 -17.03 -3.91
CA GLU A 59 5.38 -18.32 -4.61
C GLU A 59 6.58 -19.14 -4.14
N ARG A 60 7.48 -18.56 -3.32
CA ARG A 60 8.59 -19.28 -2.70
C ARG A 60 8.17 -19.76 -1.30
N PRO A 61 8.08 -21.09 -1.07
CA PRO A 61 7.73 -21.69 0.22
C PRO A 61 8.82 -21.49 1.27
#